data_AF-A0A6G2QKX0-F1
#
_entry.id   AF-A0A6G2QKX0-F1
#
_cell.length_a   1.000
_cell.length_b   1.000
_cell.length_c   1.000
_cell.angle_alpha   90.00
_cell.angle_beta   90.00
_cell.angle_gamma   90.00
#
_symmetry.space_group_name_H-M   'P 1'
#
loop_
_entity.id
_entity.type
_entity.pdbx_description
1 polymer ?
#
loop_
_entity_poly.entity_id
_entity_poly.type
_entity_poly.pdbx_seq_one_letter_code
_entity_poly.pdbx_strand_id
1 'polypeptide(L)' 'MAAAVEIVSFGYLHDEPPAAHLTIDLREHFRDPHVSPELRYMTAHDEPVRTAVLSTPGVAALALATAAAVEAYASGP' A
#
# COMPACT_ATOMS: atom_id res chain seq x y z
N MET A 1 -0.42 0.01 26.58
CA MET A 1 -0.78 0.95 25.49
C MET A 1 -0.42 0.25 24.19
N ALA A 2 -1.27 0.29 23.16
CA ALA A 2 -0.86 -0.24 21.85
C ALA A 2 0.28 0.63 21.28
N ALA A 3 1.28 0.01 20.67
CA ALA A 3 2.34 0.74 19.97
C ALA A 3 1.72 1.55 18.81
N ALA A 4 2.18 2.79 18.62
CA ALA A 4 1.73 3.61 17.50
C ALA A 4 2.29 3.05 16.18
N VAL A 5 1.43 2.87 15.18
CA VAL A 5 1.81 2.43 13.84
C VAL A 5 1.77 3.64 12.90
N GLU A 6 2.89 3.93 12.26
CA GLU A 6 3.00 4.94 11.21
C GLU A 6 3.00 4.27 9.83
N ILE A 7 2.18 4.77 8.92
CA ILE A 7 2.09 4.28 7.54
C ILE A 7 2.45 5.43 6.60
N VAL A 8 3.49 5.22 5.79
CA VAL A 8 3.98 6.21 4.85
C VAL A 8 3.90 5.64 3.43
N SER A 9 3.20 6.34 2.54
CA SER A 9 3.25 6.10 1.11
C SER A 9 4.35 6.95 0.48
N PHE A 10 5.16 6.37 -0.41
CA PHE A 10 6.19 7.06 -1.17
C PHE A 10 6.19 6.58 -2.62
N GLY A 11 6.90 7.29 -3.49
CA GLY A 11 7.13 6.89 -4.88
C GLY A 11 8.61 6.92 -5.21
N TYR A 12 9.14 5.80 -5.74
CA TYR A 12 10.55 5.65 -6.12
C TYR A 12 11.04 6.63 -7.20
N LEU A 13 10.13 7.33 -7.88
CA LEU A 13 10.49 8.39 -8.84
C LEU A 13 10.77 9.74 -8.15
N HIS A 14 10.44 9.89 -6.88
CA HIS A 14 10.60 11.13 -6.13
C HIS A 14 11.85 11.10 -5.25
N ASP A 15 12.03 10.03 -4.47
CA ASP A 15 13.16 9.84 -3.54
C ASP A 15 13.37 8.35 -3.23
N GLU A 16 14.45 8.07 -2.49
CA GLU A 16 14.68 6.76 -1.87
C GLU A 16 13.59 6.40 -0.85
N PRO A 17 13.29 5.10 -0.67
CA PRO A 17 12.33 4.66 0.35
C PRO A 17 12.74 5.17 1.74
N PRO A 18 11.83 5.79 2.50
CA PRO A 18 12.10 6.15 3.90
C PRO A 18 12.49 4.93 4.72
N ALA A 19 13.32 5.13 5.75
CA ALA A 19 13.67 4.07 6.69
C ALA A 19 12.40 3.56 7.40
N ALA A 20 12.16 2.24 7.31
CA ALA A 20 10.99 1.60 7.89
C ALA A 20 11.32 0.18 8.37
N HIS A 21 10.53 -0.32 9.33
CA HIS A 21 10.59 -1.72 9.75
C HIS A 21 10.11 -2.68 8.65
N LEU A 22 9.19 -2.21 7.82
CA LEU A 22 8.62 -2.97 6.71
C LEU A 22 8.37 -2.03 5.53
N THR A 23 8.97 -2.37 4.37
CA THR A 23 8.74 -1.68 3.10
C THR A 23 8.15 -2.68 2.12
N ILE A 24 6.99 -2.35 1.55
CA ILE A 24 6.30 -3.18 0.56
C ILE A 24 6.41 -2.49 -0.81
N ASP A 25 7.20 -3.08 -1.72
CA ASP A 25 7.27 -2.61 -3.11
C ASP A 25 6.18 -3.29 -3.95
N LEU A 26 5.32 -2.48 -4.56
CA LEU A 26 4.15 -2.93 -5.31
C LEU A 26 4.33 -2.80 -6.84
N ARG A 27 5.45 -2.23 -7.31
CA ARG A 27 5.60 -1.77 -8.70
C ARG A 27 5.61 -2.88 -9.75
N GLU A 28 6.24 -4.00 -9.44
CA GLU A 28 6.49 -5.06 -10.45
C GLU A 28 5.29 -6.00 -10.61
N HIS A 29 4.60 -6.32 -9.51
CA HIS A 29 3.58 -7.36 -9.50
C HIS A 29 2.15 -6.84 -9.66
N PHE A 30 1.89 -5.58 -9.32
CA PHE A 30 0.54 -5.01 -9.38
C PHE A 30 0.44 -3.96 -10.47
N ARG A 31 -0.65 -4.02 -11.24
CA ARG A 31 -0.88 -3.11 -12.35
C ARG A 31 -1.31 -1.74 -11.83
N ASP A 32 -0.70 -0.68 -12.38
CA ASP A 32 -1.06 0.70 -12.04
C ASP A 32 -2.50 1.04 -12.50
N PRO A 33 -3.38 1.56 -11.62
CA PRO A 33 -4.71 2.04 -11.99
C PRO A 33 -4.72 3.11 -13.09
N HIS A 34 -3.63 3.87 -13.27
CA HIS A 34 -3.49 4.90 -14.31
C HIS A 34 -3.54 4.35 -15.75
N VAL A 35 -3.51 3.02 -15.94
CA VAL A 35 -3.80 2.40 -17.24
C VAL A 35 -5.23 2.69 -17.73
N SER A 36 -6.15 3.00 -16.81
CA SER A 36 -7.51 3.44 -17.12
C SER A 36 -7.53 4.97 -17.25
N PRO A 37 -7.85 5.53 -18.44
CA PRO A 37 -7.86 6.99 -18.65
C PRO A 37 -8.77 7.74 -17.66
N GLU A 38 -9.87 7.10 -17.25
CA GLU A 38 -10.87 7.65 -16.32
C GLU A 38 -10.32 7.83 -14.90
N LEU A 39 -9.31 7.05 -14.51
CA LEU A 39 -8.71 7.11 -13.17
C LEU A 39 -7.51 8.06 -13.10
N ARG A 40 -7.01 8.54 -14.25
CA ARG A 40 -5.72 9.25 -14.34
C ARG A 40 -5.61 10.53 -13.49
N TYR A 41 -6.75 11.18 -13.25
CA TYR A 41 -6.81 12.43 -12.49
C TYR A 41 -7.42 12.25 -11.10
N MET A 42 -7.67 11.00 -10.70
CA MET A 42 -8.16 10.64 -9.39
C MET A 42 -7.00 10.22 -8.48
N THR A 43 -7.27 10.17 -7.19
CA THR A 43 -6.32 9.83 -6.14
C THR A 43 -6.79 8.60 -5.37
N ALA A 44 -5.95 8.08 -4.47
CA ALA A 44 -6.34 6.98 -3.57
C ALA A 44 -7.53 7.33 -2.64
N HIS A 45 -7.88 8.62 -2.49
CA HIS A 45 -9.05 9.06 -1.75
C HIS A 45 -10.36 8.93 -2.53
N ASP A 46 -10.30 8.67 -3.84
CA ASP A 46 -11.47 8.47 -4.67
C ASP A 46 -11.92 7.01 -4.64
N GLU A 47 -13.23 6.79 -4.49
CA GLU A 47 -13.82 5.44 -4.45
C GLU A 47 -13.49 4.61 -5.69
N PRO A 48 -13.56 5.14 -6.93
CA PRO A 48 -13.25 4.36 -8.12
C PRO A 48 -11.81 3.82 -8.13
N VAL A 49 -10.85 4.60 -7.62
CA VAL A 49 -9.45 4.17 -7.51
C VAL A 49 -9.31 3.04 -6.50
N ARG A 50 -9.93 3.15 -5.32
CA ARG A 50 -9.90 2.08 -4.32
C ARG A 50 -10.52 0.80 -4.84
N THR A 51 -11.65 0.90 -5.55
CA THR A 51 -12.34 -0.25 -6.13
C THR A 51 -11.48 -0.93 -7.21
N ALA A 52 -10.81 -0.15 -8.08
CA ALA A 52 -9.88 -0.70 -9.06
C ALA A 52 -8.68 -1.41 -8.39
N VAL A 53 -8.08 -0.80 -7.38
CA VAL A 53 -6.97 -1.39 -6.61
C VAL A 53 -7.40 -2.69 -5.93
N LEU A 54 -8.54 -2.69 -5.21
CA LEU A 54 -9.03 -3.87 -4.49
C LEU A 54 -9.51 -5.00 -5.41
N SER A 55 -9.89 -4.70 -6.65
CA SER A 55 -10.23 -5.73 -7.65
C SER A 55 -9.01 -6.35 -8.32
N THR A 56 -7.80 -5.82 -8.08
CA THR A 56 -6.56 -6.42 -8.58
C THR A 56 -6.27 -7.72 -7.83
N PRO A 57 -6.08 -8.86 -8.53
CA PRO A 57 -5.81 -10.14 -7.88
C PRO A 57 -4.63 -10.08 -6.90
N GLY A 58 -4.84 -10.60 -5.70
CA GLY A 58 -3.82 -10.66 -4.65
C GLY A 58 -3.66 -9.41 -3.79
N VAL A 59 -4.15 -8.24 -4.21
CA VAL A 59 -3.99 -6.99 -3.44
C VAL A 59 -4.66 -7.05 -2.07
N ALA A 60 -5.92 -7.50 -2.00
CA ALA A 60 -6.63 -7.61 -0.74
C ALA A 60 -5.96 -8.61 0.23
N ALA A 61 -5.48 -9.73 -0.31
CA ALA A 61 -4.76 -10.74 0.49
C ALA A 61 -3.42 -10.20 1.01
N LEU A 62 -2.67 -9.48 0.18
CA LEU A 62 -1.41 -8.85 0.58
C LEU A 62 -1.64 -7.80 1.67
N ALA A 63 -2.69 -6.97 1.55
CA ALA A 63 -3.02 -5.98 2.56
C ALA A 63 -3.30 -6.61 3.93
N LEU A 64 -4.08 -7.70 3.96
CA LEU A 64 -4.35 -8.46 5.20
C LEU A 64 -3.09 -9.11 5.78
N ALA A 65 -2.24 -9.70 4.93
CA ALA A 65 -0.97 -10.29 5.38
C ALA A 65 -0.01 -9.23 5.94
N THR A 66 0.01 -8.04 5.33
CA THR A 66 0.81 -6.89 5.81
C THR A 66 0.32 -6.42 7.17
N ALA A 67 -1.00 -6.33 7.37
CA ALA A 67 -1.57 -6.00 8.67
C ALA A 67 -1.16 -7.00 9.76
N ALA A 68 -1.22 -8.31 9.45
CA ALA A 68 -0.76 -9.35 10.38
C ALA A 68 0.75 -9.23 10.71
N ALA A 69 1.58 -8.88 9.73
CA ALA A 69 3.01 -8.64 9.97
C ALA A 69 3.24 -7.42 10.88
N VAL A 70 2.49 -6.34 10.67
CA VAL A 70 2.53 -5.14 11.52
C VAL A 70 2.10 -5.45 12.95
N GLU A 71 1.04 -6.24 13.15
CA GLU A 71 0.61 -6.70 14.47
C GLU A 71 1.70 -7.53 15.17
N ALA A 72 2.41 -8.39 14.42
CA ALA A 72 3.54 -9.14 14.95
C ALA A 72 4.68 -8.22 15.40
N TYR A 73 5.05 -7.20 14.61
CA TYR A 73 6.03 -6.19 15.01
C TYR A 73 5.60 -5.46 16.29
N ALA A 74 4.33 -5.06 16.37
CA ALA A 74 3.78 -4.36 17.53
C ALA A 74 3.70 -5.23 18.80
N SER A 75 3.76 -6.56 18.66
CA SER A 75 3.78 -7.53 19.76
C SER A 75 5.17 -7.83 20.32
N GLY A 76 6.23 -7.33 19.65
CA GLY A 76 7.61 -7.42 20.14
C GLY A 76 7.82 -6.67 21.47
N PRO A 77 8.98 -6.86 22.12
CA PRO A 77 9.27 -6.33 23.45
C PRO A 77 9.20 -4.80 23.55
#